data_AF-A0AAN6R4C8-F1
#
_entry.id   AF-A0AAN6R4C8-F1
#
_cell.length_a   1.000
_cell.length_b   1.000
_cell.length_c   1.000
_cell.angle_alpha   90.00
_cell.angle_beta   90.00
_cell.angle_gamma   90.00
#
_symmetry.space_group_name_H-M   'P 1'
#
loop_
_entity.id
_entity.type
_entity.pdbx_description
1 polymer ?
#
loop_
_entity_poly.entity_id
_entity_poly.type
_entity_poly.pdbx_seq_one_letter_code
_entity_poly.pdbx_strand_id
1 'polypeptide(L)'
;MSKRRLRKLCVTRRVAVLELLRWKAPRYAPARFFSAPEHTPPGSWLRAAEIARKFKVPEDQRNKFSNRPIIVPPMGEYPAECIPKSGPGFVKCTQERSFTHKVFHKTSKQEISVPPSRVTQQTWSQDVPYGLQDEAKAVRDKLFGNWIDNMEPEEYRMRWDAITPNQD
;
A
#
# COMPACT_ATOMS: atom_id res chain seq x y z
N MET A 1 -17.52 -43.11 -35.11
CA MET A 1 -18.42 -42.07 -35.66
C MET A 1 -19.20 -41.45 -34.50
N SER A 2 -19.46 -40.16 -34.34
CA SER A 2 -19.01 -38.93 -35.00
C SER A 2 -19.53 -37.74 -34.18
N LYS A 3 -18.61 -36.84 -33.80
CA LYS A 3 -18.68 -35.37 -33.78
C LYS A 3 -20.06 -34.69 -33.88
N ARG A 4 -20.34 -33.75 -32.96
CA ARG A 4 -20.69 -32.32 -33.21
C ARG A 4 -20.91 -31.58 -31.87
N ARG A 5 -19.95 -30.75 -31.47
CA ARG A 5 -19.93 -29.26 -31.60
C ARG A 5 -20.75 -28.56 -30.50
N LEU A 6 -20.13 -28.05 -29.44
CA LEU A 6 -19.48 -26.71 -29.40
C LEU A 6 -20.27 -25.66 -30.19
N ARG A 7 -21.10 -24.90 -29.48
CA ARG A 7 -21.26 -23.43 -29.58
C ARG A 7 -22.43 -22.99 -28.72
N LYS A 8 -22.11 -22.31 -27.61
CA LYS A 8 -22.78 -21.10 -27.11
C LYS A 8 -21.93 -20.53 -25.96
N LEU A 9 -20.71 -20.11 -26.33
CA LEU A 9 -20.10 -18.93 -25.70
C LEU A 9 -20.89 -17.74 -26.25
N CYS A 10 -21.52 -16.96 -25.40
CA CYS A 10 -21.34 -15.50 -25.30
C CYS A 10 -22.38 -14.92 -24.34
N VAL A 11 -21.94 -13.93 -23.56
CA VAL A 11 -22.74 -12.97 -22.81
C VAL A 11 -23.43 -13.49 -21.53
N THR A 12 -22.68 -13.53 -20.43
CA THR A 12 -23.04 -12.88 -19.13
C THR A 12 -22.00 -13.21 -18.06
N ARG A 13 -20.83 -12.57 -18.14
CA ARG A 13 -19.91 -12.42 -17.01
C ARG A 13 -19.46 -10.97 -16.96
N ARG A 14 -20.36 -10.09 -16.52
CA ARG A 14 -20.08 -8.67 -16.22
C ARG A 14 -20.99 -8.15 -15.10
N VAL A 15 -21.17 -8.91 -14.02
CA VAL A 15 -21.73 -8.38 -12.76
C VAL A 15 -21.18 -9.21 -11.60
N ALA A 16 -19.89 -9.06 -11.28
CA ALA A 16 -19.30 -9.63 -10.06
C ALA A 16 -17.94 -8.99 -9.73
N VAL A 17 -17.79 -7.65 -9.83
CA VAL A 17 -16.62 -6.92 -9.31
C VAL A 17 -17.09 -5.56 -8.81
N LEU A 18 -18.09 -5.54 -7.93
CA LEU A 18 -18.67 -4.27 -7.46
C LEU A 18 -19.25 -4.42 -6.06
N GLU A 19 -18.55 -5.09 -5.13
CA GLU A 19 -18.97 -5.03 -3.71
C GLU A 19 -17.95 -5.40 -2.62
N LEU A 20 -16.64 -5.23 -2.83
CA LEU A 20 -15.68 -5.30 -1.73
C LEU A 20 -14.61 -4.23 -1.87
N LEU A 21 -14.82 -3.10 -1.17
CA LEU A 21 -13.82 -2.18 -0.58
C LEU A 21 -14.51 -0.86 -0.17
N ARG A 22 -15.70 -0.93 0.44
CA ARG A 22 -16.19 0.18 1.27
C ARG A 22 -15.46 0.10 2.61
N TRP A 23 -14.54 1.03 2.86
CA TRP A 23 -14.05 1.31 4.20
C TRP A 23 -15.26 1.62 5.09
N LYS A 24 -15.72 0.67 5.91
CA LYS A 24 -16.63 0.96 7.02
C LYS A 24 -15.80 1.66 8.10
N ALA A 25 -15.81 2.99 8.07
CA ALA A 25 -15.29 3.80 9.16
C ALA A 25 -16.15 3.60 10.42
N PRO A 26 -15.56 3.52 11.63
CA PRO A 26 -16.30 3.77 12.86
C PRO A 26 -16.84 5.21 12.85
N ARG A 27 -18.01 5.40 13.45
CA ARG A 27 -18.74 6.68 13.54
C ARG A 27 -18.00 7.71 14.40
N TYR A 28 -16.89 8.29 13.95
CA TYR A 28 -16.37 9.56 14.48
C TYR A 28 -15.54 10.29 13.40
N ALA A 29 -16.08 11.44 12.95
CA ALA A 29 -15.52 12.44 12.04
C ALA A 29 -15.15 11.99 10.60
N PRO A 30 -15.38 12.83 9.56
CA PRO A 30 -15.12 12.43 8.18
C PRO A 30 -13.61 12.33 7.94
N ALA A 31 -13.09 11.10 7.91
CA ALA A 31 -11.83 10.81 7.26
C ALA A 31 -11.97 11.24 5.78
N ARG A 32 -11.28 12.32 5.40
CA ARG A 32 -11.17 12.72 3.99
C ARG A 32 -10.55 11.55 3.24
N PHE A 33 -11.29 11.01 2.29
CA PHE A 33 -11.01 9.74 1.62
C PHE A 33 -9.65 9.78 0.91
N PHE A 34 -8.73 8.90 1.32
CA PHE A 34 -7.62 8.48 0.47
C PHE A 34 -8.15 7.39 -0.46
N SER A 35 -7.90 7.50 -1.77
CA SER A 35 -8.25 6.44 -2.72
C SER A 35 -7.03 6.04 -3.52
N ALA A 36 -6.87 4.73 -3.69
CA ALA A 36 -5.99 4.17 -4.70
C ALA A 36 -6.66 4.38 -6.07
N PRO A 37 -6.00 5.03 -7.04
CA PRO A 37 -6.57 5.22 -8.36
C PRO A 37 -6.52 3.91 -9.17
N GLU A 38 -7.65 3.49 -9.75
CA GLU A 38 -7.69 2.39 -10.74
C GLU A 38 -7.01 2.76 -12.07
N HIS A 39 -6.83 4.06 -12.32
CA HIS A 39 -6.14 4.62 -13.49
C HIS A 39 -5.50 5.96 -13.16
N THR A 40 -4.35 6.24 -13.77
CA THR A 40 -3.69 7.55 -13.66
C THR A 40 -4.30 8.52 -14.67
N PRO A 41 -5.17 9.47 -14.26
CA PRO A 41 -5.60 10.50 -15.19
C PRO A 41 -4.41 11.37 -15.63
N PRO A 42 -4.34 11.77 -16.90
CA PRO A 42 -3.32 12.68 -17.39
C PRO A 42 -3.30 13.98 -16.57
N GLY A 43 -2.12 14.40 -16.09
CA GLY A 43 -1.93 15.67 -15.39
C GLY A 43 -2.12 15.66 -13.87
N SER A 44 -2.21 14.49 -13.20
CA SER A 44 -2.12 14.43 -11.73
C SER A 44 -0.66 14.37 -11.28
N TRP A 45 -0.13 15.45 -10.71
CA TRP A 45 1.31 15.56 -10.43
C TRP A 45 1.76 15.10 -9.04
N LEU A 46 0.85 14.80 -8.10
CA LEU A 46 1.19 14.47 -6.71
C LEU A 46 0.43 13.25 -6.21
N ARG A 47 1.15 12.22 -5.74
CA ARG A 47 0.57 11.00 -5.16
C ARG A 47 1.35 10.61 -3.92
N ALA A 48 0.71 10.03 -2.91
CA ALA A 48 1.50 9.22 -2.00
C ALA A 48 2.02 8.03 -2.79
N ALA A 49 3.34 7.84 -2.85
CA ALA A 49 3.96 6.79 -3.64
C ALA A 49 4.12 5.50 -2.83
N GLU A 50 4.26 5.62 -1.51
CA GLU A 50 4.62 4.49 -0.66
C GLU A 50 4.01 4.56 0.75
N ILE A 51 3.77 3.39 1.32
CA ILE A 51 3.65 3.20 2.77
C ILE A 51 4.94 2.58 3.28
N ALA A 52 5.68 3.34 4.07
CA ALA A 52 6.84 2.85 4.81
C ALA A 52 6.40 2.31 6.17
N ARG A 53 6.98 1.18 6.57
CA ARG A 53 6.76 0.55 7.87
C ARG A 53 8.10 0.35 8.55
N LYS A 54 8.13 0.64 9.84
CA LYS A 54 9.26 0.32 10.71
C LYS A 54 8.90 -0.91 11.51
N PHE A 55 9.42 -2.07 11.11
CA PHE A 55 9.17 -3.32 11.81
C PHE A 55 10.20 -3.51 12.92
N LYS A 56 9.72 -3.87 14.12
CA LYS A 56 10.58 -4.27 15.21
C LYS A 56 10.99 -5.73 15.03
N VAL A 57 12.28 -5.99 15.07
CA VAL A 57 12.85 -7.33 15.00
C VAL A 57 12.96 -7.90 16.42
N PRO A 58 12.41 -9.11 16.68
CA PRO A 58 12.60 -9.80 17.95
C PRO A 58 14.08 -9.93 18.31
N GLU A 59 14.41 -9.74 19.59
CA GLU A 59 15.79 -9.62 20.05
C GLU A 59 16.64 -10.85 19.75
N ASP A 60 16.07 -12.03 19.99
CA ASP A 60 16.61 -13.35 19.70
C ASP A 60 16.83 -13.59 18.19
N GLN A 61 16.18 -12.81 17.33
CA GLN A 61 16.24 -12.93 15.88
C GLN A 61 17.02 -11.81 15.20
N ARG A 62 17.53 -10.80 15.93
CA ARG A 62 18.28 -9.66 15.34
C ARG A 62 19.51 -10.09 14.54
N ASN A 63 20.21 -11.12 15.01
CA ASN A 63 21.39 -11.67 14.33
C ASN A 63 21.09 -12.17 12.91
N LYS A 64 19.82 -12.49 12.61
CA LYS A 64 19.41 -12.86 11.27
C LYS A 64 19.57 -11.71 10.27
N PHE A 65 19.65 -10.45 10.70
CA PHE A 65 19.67 -9.25 9.85
C PHE A 65 21.03 -8.54 9.71
N SER A 66 22.08 -8.96 10.42
CA SER A 66 23.35 -8.22 10.53
C SER A 66 24.10 -7.99 9.20
N ASN A 67 24.02 -8.93 8.25
CA ASN A 67 24.67 -8.86 6.94
C ASN A 67 23.71 -9.17 5.79
N ARG A 68 22.44 -8.76 5.90
CA ARG A 68 21.42 -9.11 4.91
C ARG A 68 21.37 -8.11 3.75
N PRO A 69 21.16 -8.59 2.52
CA PRO A 69 20.91 -7.71 1.39
C PRO A 69 19.56 -7.01 1.56
N ILE A 70 19.38 -5.95 0.78
CA ILE A 70 18.06 -5.39 0.53
C ILE A 70 17.23 -6.45 -0.18
N ILE A 71 16.00 -6.66 0.28
CA ILE A 71 15.06 -7.63 -0.31
C ILE A 71 14.04 -6.86 -1.11
N VAL A 72 13.95 -7.11 -2.42
CA VAL A 72 12.98 -6.48 -3.30
C VAL A 72 12.18 -7.57 -4.01
N PRO A 73 10.94 -7.85 -3.59
CA PRO A 73 9.97 -8.57 -4.42
C PRO A 73 9.19 -7.59 -5.31
N PRO A 74 9.64 -7.33 -6.55
CA PRO A 74 9.07 -6.28 -7.40
C PRO A 74 7.69 -6.62 -7.99
N MET A 75 7.27 -7.89 -7.95
CA MET A 75 6.08 -8.38 -8.64
C MET A 75 5.07 -9.00 -7.67
N GLY A 76 3.78 -8.92 -8.01
CA GLY A 76 2.67 -9.50 -7.26
C GLY A 76 1.75 -8.45 -6.63
N GLU A 77 0.79 -8.90 -5.83
CA GLU A 77 -0.27 -8.03 -5.25
C GLU A 77 0.28 -6.92 -4.35
N TYR A 78 1.41 -7.19 -3.69
CA TYR A 78 2.08 -6.24 -2.80
C TYR A 78 3.55 -6.07 -3.21
N PRO A 79 3.87 -5.18 -4.18
CA PRO A 79 5.25 -4.81 -4.46
C PRO A 79 5.84 -4.14 -3.21
N ALA A 80 6.99 -4.64 -2.77
CA ALA A 80 7.60 -4.20 -1.54
C ALA A 80 9.12 -4.25 -1.64
N GLU A 81 9.76 -3.49 -0.78
CA GLU A 81 11.19 -3.53 -0.54
C GLU A 81 11.40 -3.59 0.98
N CYS A 82 12.42 -4.30 1.43
CA CYS A 82 12.87 -4.20 2.81
C CYS A 82 14.37 -3.97 2.90
N ILE A 83 14.72 -2.90 3.61
CA ILE A 83 16.08 -2.45 3.86
C ILE A 83 16.41 -2.83 5.31
N PRO A 84 17.21 -3.88 5.53
CA PRO A 84 17.76 -4.16 6.85
C PRO A 84 18.64 -2.98 7.28
N LYS A 85 18.35 -2.37 8.44
CA LYS A 85 19.20 -1.30 8.96
C LYS A 85 20.46 -1.91 9.57
N SER A 86 21.57 -1.19 9.43
CA SER A 86 22.84 -1.47 10.11
C SER A 86 22.81 -1.13 11.63
N GLY A 87 21.64 -1.04 12.26
CA GLY A 87 21.46 -0.59 13.65
C GLY A 87 20.37 -1.40 14.38
N PRO A 88 20.29 -1.31 15.73
CA PRO A 88 19.63 -2.32 16.54
C PRO A 88 18.12 -2.39 16.30
N GLY A 89 17.66 -3.60 16.01
CA GLY A 89 16.30 -4.07 16.30
C GLY A 89 15.19 -3.62 15.36
N PHE A 90 15.49 -2.97 14.24
CA PHE A 90 14.45 -2.57 13.28
C PHE A 90 14.87 -2.77 11.83
N VAL A 91 13.89 -3.11 11.00
CA VAL A 91 14.01 -3.00 9.54
C VAL A 91 12.96 -2.06 8.99
N LYS A 92 13.31 -1.39 7.90
CA LYS A 92 12.37 -0.54 7.18
C LYS A 92 11.89 -1.33 5.98
N CYS A 93 10.61 -1.61 5.91
CA CYS A 93 10.02 -2.14 4.68
C CYS A 93 9.04 -1.13 4.08
N THR A 94 9.14 -0.90 2.78
CA THR A 94 8.24 -0.06 2.00
C THR A 94 7.34 -0.94 1.15
N GLN A 95 6.10 -0.51 1.01
CA GLN A 95 5.18 -1.06 0.02
C GLN A 95 4.85 0.07 -0.93
N GLU A 96 5.11 -0.14 -2.21
CA GLU A 96 4.74 0.81 -3.24
C GLU A 96 3.23 0.81 -3.40
N ARG A 97 2.63 1.99 -3.22
CA ARG A 97 1.19 2.17 -3.36
C ARG A 97 0.90 3.63 -3.66
N SER A 98 0.24 3.82 -4.81
CA SER A 98 -0.26 5.13 -5.22
C SER A 98 -1.52 5.51 -4.46
N PHE A 99 -1.53 6.68 -3.82
CA PHE A 99 -2.74 7.32 -3.29
C PHE A 99 -2.85 8.75 -3.76
N THR A 100 -4.07 9.26 -3.82
CA THR A 100 -4.31 10.70 -3.97
C THR A 100 -5.04 11.24 -2.75
N HIS A 101 -4.77 12.50 -2.41
CA HIS A 101 -5.55 13.26 -1.43
C HIS A 101 -6.05 14.51 -2.13
N LYS A 102 -7.20 14.34 -2.78
CA LYS A 102 -7.79 15.36 -3.63
C LYS A 102 -8.44 16.45 -2.80
N VAL A 103 -8.11 17.69 -3.11
CA VAL A 103 -8.75 18.89 -2.57
C VAL A 103 -9.19 19.78 -3.73
N PHE A 104 -10.34 20.43 -3.58
CA PHE A 104 -10.80 21.39 -4.56
C PHE A 104 -10.04 22.72 -4.38
N HIS A 105 -9.29 23.13 -5.40
CA HIS A 105 -8.55 24.39 -5.40
C HIS A 105 -9.43 25.53 -5.94
N LYS A 106 -9.79 26.46 -5.06
CA LYS A 106 -10.79 27.51 -5.35
C LYS A 106 -10.40 28.45 -6.49
N THR A 107 -9.10 28.72 -6.66
CA THR A 107 -8.60 29.67 -7.66
C THR A 107 -8.55 29.07 -9.05
N SER A 108 -7.99 27.86 -9.20
CA SER A 108 -7.93 27.18 -10.51
C SER A 108 -9.22 26.45 -10.88
N LYS A 109 -10.18 26.32 -9.95
CA LYS A 109 -11.44 25.56 -10.12
C LYS A 109 -11.22 24.08 -10.45
N GLN A 110 -10.10 23.52 -10.02
CA GLN A 110 -9.71 22.14 -10.30
C GLN A 110 -9.54 21.33 -9.01
N GLU A 111 -9.69 20.01 -9.12
CA GLU A 111 -9.21 19.09 -8.08
C GLU A 111 -7.70 18.91 -8.22
N ILE A 112 -6.97 19.12 -7.13
CA ILE A 112 -5.54 18.86 -7.05
C ILE A 112 -5.27 17.86 -5.93
N SER A 113 -4.25 17.02 -6.10
CA SER A 113 -3.79 16.16 -5.03
C SER A 113 -2.73 16.90 -4.23
N VAL A 114 -2.89 16.96 -2.91
CA VAL A 114 -1.94 17.62 -2.01
C VAL A 114 -1.63 16.73 -0.81
N PRO A 115 -0.39 16.72 -0.30
CA PRO A 115 -0.10 16.01 0.94
C PRO A 115 -0.97 16.56 2.09
N PRO A 116 -1.40 15.72 3.04
CA PRO A 116 -2.11 16.18 4.23
C PRO A 116 -1.27 17.19 5.00
N SER A 117 -1.92 18.21 5.57
CA SER A 117 -1.20 19.27 6.27
C SER A 117 -0.69 18.85 7.65
N ARG A 118 -1.27 17.82 8.26
CA ARG A 118 -0.88 17.33 9.59
C ARG A 118 -0.09 16.03 9.49
N VAL A 119 0.97 15.91 10.29
CA VAL A 119 1.79 14.69 10.39
C VAL A 119 0.97 13.49 10.85
N THR A 120 0.00 13.68 11.75
CA THR A 120 -0.90 12.61 12.24
C THR A 120 -1.82 12.04 11.16
N GLN A 121 -1.93 12.69 10.00
CA GLN A 121 -2.67 12.17 8.84
C GLN A 121 -1.77 11.40 7.87
N GLN A 122 -0.48 11.31 8.16
CA GLN A 122 0.55 10.67 7.34
C GLN A 122 1.36 9.63 8.11
N THR A 123 1.40 9.71 9.44
CA THR A 123 2.12 8.78 10.30
C THR A 123 1.19 8.21 11.36
N TRP A 124 1.21 6.89 11.51
CA TRP A 124 0.43 6.15 12.49
C TRP A 124 1.34 5.23 13.31
N SER A 125 1.35 5.39 14.62
CA SER A 125 1.90 4.44 15.59
C SER A 125 0.81 3.84 16.50
N GLN A 126 -0.37 4.45 16.48
CA GLN A 126 -1.59 4.05 17.18
C GLN A 126 -2.77 4.25 16.21
N ASP A 127 -3.89 3.56 16.47
CA ASP A 127 -5.13 3.65 15.66
C ASP A 127 -4.90 3.45 14.15
N VAL A 128 -3.98 2.54 13.80
CA VAL A 128 -3.64 2.23 12.41
C VAL A 128 -4.88 1.67 11.72
N PRO A 129 -5.29 2.19 10.55
CA PRO A 129 -6.42 1.65 9.79
C PRO A 129 -6.29 0.13 9.56
N TYR A 130 -7.34 -0.64 9.86
CA TYR A 130 -7.30 -2.11 9.80
C TYR A 130 -6.75 -2.66 8.47
N GLY A 131 -7.17 -2.10 7.34
CA GLY A 131 -6.66 -2.53 6.03
C GLY A 131 -5.14 -2.35 5.87
N LEU A 132 -4.55 -1.32 6.48
CA LEU A 132 -3.09 -1.14 6.47
C LEU A 132 -2.36 -2.16 7.34
N GLN A 133 -3.00 -2.64 8.41
CA GLN A 133 -2.47 -3.70 9.27
C GLN A 133 -2.48 -5.05 8.53
N ASP A 134 -3.58 -5.38 7.85
CA ASP A 134 -3.69 -6.62 7.08
C ASP A 134 -2.68 -6.67 5.94
N GLU A 135 -2.54 -5.55 5.20
CA GLU A 135 -1.51 -5.43 4.17
C GLU A 135 -0.09 -5.52 4.73
N ALA A 136 0.15 -5.00 5.94
CA ALA A 136 1.47 -5.12 6.58
C ALA A 136 1.83 -6.58 6.87
N LYS A 137 0.86 -7.36 7.34
CA LYS A 137 1.03 -8.81 7.56
C LYS A 137 1.32 -9.52 6.24
N ALA A 138 0.53 -9.24 5.19
CA ALA A 138 0.75 -9.83 3.87
C ALA A 138 2.14 -9.49 3.29
N VAL A 139 2.59 -8.24 3.43
CA VAL A 139 3.92 -7.80 3.00
C VAL A 139 5.02 -8.50 3.80
N ARG A 140 4.88 -8.59 5.14
CA ARG A 140 5.83 -9.31 5.99
C ARG A 140 5.93 -10.78 5.58
N ASP A 141 4.80 -11.46 5.42
CA ASP A 141 4.74 -12.88 5.08
C ASP A 141 5.33 -13.12 3.68
N LYS A 142 5.15 -12.18 2.75
CA LYS A 142 5.79 -12.22 1.44
C LYS A 142 7.31 -12.02 1.50
N LEU A 143 7.79 -11.09 2.32
CA LEU A 143 9.21 -10.76 2.45
C LEU A 143 10.00 -11.83 3.21
N PHE A 144 9.40 -12.40 4.25
CA PHE A 144 10.10 -13.24 5.22
C PHE A 144 9.53 -14.64 5.34
N GLY A 145 8.27 -14.89 4.93
CA GLY A 145 7.60 -16.18 5.16
C GLY A 145 7.71 -16.62 6.61
N ASN A 146 8.13 -17.86 6.84
CA ASN A 146 8.36 -18.42 8.18
C ASN A 146 9.79 -18.15 8.71
N TRP A 147 10.55 -17.26 8.08
CA TRP A 147 11.93 -16.99 8.47
C TRP A 147 12.02 -16.14 9.75
N ILE A 148 11.03 -15.28 9.98
CA ILE A 148 10.91 -14.45 11.18
C ILE A 148 9.51 -14.55 11.74
N ASP A 149 9.42 -14.92 13.02
CA ASP A 149 8.16 -14.98 13.74
C ASP A 149 7.90 -13.69 14.53
N ASN A 150 6.62 -13.36 14.74
CA ASN A 150 6.16 -12.30 15.65
C ASN A 150 6.74 -10.90 15.37
N MET A 151 6.98 -10.61 14.11
CA MET A 151 7.44 -9.31 13.66
C MET A 151 6.25 -8.40 13.36
N GLU A 152 6.18 -7.28 14.07
CA GLU A 152 5.07 -6.32 13.99
C GLU A 152 5.60 -4.91 13.66
N PRO A 153 4.86 -4.11 12.87
CA PRO A 153 5.17 -2.71 12.65
C PRO A 153 4.97 -1.88 13.93
N GLU A 154 5.96 -1.05 14.26
CA GLU A 154 5.89 -0.04 15.33
C GLU A 154 5.33 1.29 14.80
N GLU A 155 5.64 1.60 13.55
CA GLU A 155 5.22 2.84 12.88
C GLU A 155 4.90 2.57 11.42
N TYR A 156 3.86 3.24 10.94
CA TYR A 156 3.44 3.34 9.56
C TYR A 156 3.58 4.79 9.13
N ARG A 157 4.17 5.04 7.97
CA ARG A 157 4.34 6.38 7.42
C ARG A 157 4.05 6.39 5.93
N MET A 158 3.06 7.17 5.55
CA MET A 158 2.79 7.56 4.18
C MET A 158 3.89 8.49 3.67
N ARG A 159 4.41 8.21 2.47
CA ARG A 159 5.40 9.03 1.79
C ARG A 159 4.80 9.60 0.51
N TRP A 160 5.02 10.89 0.32
CA TRP A 160 4.51 11.64 -0.82
C TRP A 160 5.59 11.84 -1.85
N ASP A 161 5.24 11.59 -3.10
CA ASP A 161 6.09 11.87 -4.25
C ASP A 161 5.27 12.41 -5.42
N ALA A 162 5.95 13.03 -6.38
CA ALA A 162 5.35 13.39 -7.64
C ALA A 162 5.52 12.24 -8.63
N ILE A 163 4.43 11.79 -9.26
CA ILE A 163 4.48 10.73 -10.27
C ILE A 163 4.01 11.34 -11.59
N THR A 164 4.90 11.39 -12.59
CA THR A 164 4.54 11.80 -13.95
C THR A 164 3.78 10.68 -14.66
N PRO A 165 2.98 10.98 -15.72
CA PRO A 165 2.20 9.95 -16.42
C PRO A 165 3.04 8.77 -16.95
N ASN A 166 4.29 9.02 -17.31
CA ASN A 166 5.27 8.07 -17.83
C ASN A 166 6.36 7.69 -16.83
N GLN A 167 6.38 8.28 -15.62
CA GLN A 167 7.33 8.01 -14.55
C GLN A 167 8.81 8.20 -14.97
N ASP A 168 9.06 9.22 -15.80
CA ASP A 168 10.39 9.66 -16.26
C ASP A 168 11.02 10.75 -15.38
#